data_AF-A0A6G0WII6-F1
#
_entry.id   AF-A0A6G0WII6-F1
#
_cell.length_a   1.000
_cell.length_b   1.000
_cell.length_c   1.000
_cell.angle_alpha   90.00
_cell.angle_beta   90.00
_cell.angle_gamma   90.00
#
_symmetry.space_group_name_H-M   'P 1'
#
loop_
_entity.id
_entity.type
_entity.pdbx_description
1 polymer ?
#
loop_
_entity_poly.entity_id
_entity_poly.type
_entity_poly.pdbx_seq_one_letter_code
_entity_poly.pdbx_strand_id
1 'polypeptide(L)'
;MIVIMDEFEQNRILNMLNDIDSDCSDELGIGDENISETEDHLSENDEYATEEELETSDEETDQSERRFLWGKDKLTKWRKDSCQTTGRTRSHNIITQLPGPKLVSRDKCSIIECFKLFCDEIIVRTIVTCTNIYIEKISINFKRQIDCRQTDFQEISALIGILILAGVNKSGKQNIFDLWDTTGFGIESFHATMSIQRFRFLLRCLRFDDIRDRESRREIDKLAPIRDVFEMLVHNCQKSYSVGAFVTIDEELVKFRGKCPFKQYLPSKPGKYGIKIFAVVDSKTMYSLNMEIYPGKQPEGPYNLLNNPHPLVMR
;
A
#
# COMPACT_ATOMS: atom_id res chain seq x y z
N MET A 1 -3.16 -1.46 -25.06
CA MET A 1 -3.43 -2.79 -25.63
C MET A 1 -2.63 -3.77 -24.80
N ILE A 2 -3.29 -4.82 -24.33
CA ILE A 2 -2.74 -5.92 -23.55
C ILE A 2 -1.29 -6.16 -23.96
N VAL A 3 -0.38 -5.94 -23.01
CA VAL A 3 1.03 -6.28 -23.16
C VAL A 3 1.08 -7.79 -23.27
N ILE A 4 1.04 -8.31 -24.49
CA ILE A 4 1.55 -9.66 -24.73
C ILE A 4 3.06 -9.47 -24.75
N MET A 5 3.64 -9.57 -23.56
CA MET A 5 5.07 -9.64 -23.36
C MET A 5 5.57 -10.86 -24.15
N ASP A 6 6.56 -10.67 -25.02
CA ASP A 6 7.18 -11.77 -25.77
C ASP A 6 7.62 -12.87 -24.79
N GLU A 7 7.30 -14.13 -25.11
CA GLU A 7 7.63 -15.33 -24.33
C GLU A 7 9.13 -15.37 -23.99
N PHE A 8 9.98 -14.76 -24.82
CA PHE A 8 11.40 -14.61 -24.56
C PHE A 8 11.72 -13.65 -23.40
N GLU A 9 11.07 -12.49 -23.33
CA GLU A 9 11.24 -11.54 -22.22
C GLU A 9 10.57 -12.06 -20.94
N GLN A 10 9.45 -12.77 -21.05
CA GLN A 10 8.83 -13.46 -19.91
C GLN A 10 9.79 -14.49 -19.29
N ASN A 11 10.45 -15.32 -20.11
CA ASN A 11 11.43 -16.31 -19.65
C ASN A 11 12.71 -15.67 -19.11
N ARG A 12 13.15 -14.52 -19.66
CA ARG A 12 14.32 -13.80 -19.13
C ARG A 12 14.04 -13.23 -17.73
N ILE A 13 12.87 -12.63 -17.54
CA ILE A 13 12.45 -12.10 -16.23
C ILE A 13 12.22 -13.23 -15.23
N LEU A 14 11.67 -14.38 -15.67
CA LEU A 14 11.49 -15.58 -14.84
C LEU A 14 12.81 -16.08 -14.26
N ASN A 15 13.86 -16.17 -15.08
CA ASN A 15 15.18 -16.61 -14.62
C ASN A 15 15.82 -15.61 -13.65
N MET A 16 15.64 -14.30 -13.87
CA MET A 16 16.16 -13.27 -12.97
C MET A 16 15.47 -13.25 -11.59
N LEU A 17 14.21 -13.67 -11.50
CA LEU A 17 13.46 -13.69 -10.23
C LEU A 17 13.72 -14.97 -9.43
N ASN A 18 13.90 -16.12 -10.09
CA ASN A 18 14.25 -17.37 -9.41
C ASN A 18 15.63 -17.31 -8.72
N ASP A 19 16.56 -16.52 -9.26
CA ASP A 19 17.88 -16.28 -8.67
C ASP A 19 17.83 -15.41 -7.39
N ILE A 20 16.69 -14.75 -7.09
CA ILE A 20 16.49 -13.94 -5.88
C ILE A 20 15.84 -14.76 -4.77
N ASP A 21 14.98 -15.73 -5.10
CA ASP A 21 14.30 -16.58 -4.11
C ASP A 21 15.19 -17.71 -3.55
N SER A 22 16.33 -18.01 -4.20
CA SER A 22 17.27 -19.04 -3.70
C SER A 22 17.98 -18.66 -2.40
N ASP A 23 17.96 -17.38 -1.99
CA ASP A 23 18.62 -16.90 -0.76
C ASP A 23 17.65 -16.81 0.45
N CYS A 24 16.39 -17.26 0.31
CA CYS A 24 15.38 -17.18 1.38
C CYS A 24 14.61 -18.49 1.61
N SER A 25 15.22 -19.64 1.32
CA SER A 25 14.68 -20.92 1.77
C SER A 25 15.11 -21.19 3.21
N ASP A 26 14.22 -20.96 4.17
CA ASP A 26 14.25 -21.67 5.45
C ASP A 26 12.83 -22.06 5.90
N GLU A 27 12.80 -23.25 6.49
CA GLU A 27 11.71 -24.20 6.63
C GLU A 27 10.53 -23.73 7.50
N LEU A 28 9.30 -23.99 7.03
CA LEU A 28 8.10 -23.95 7.86
C LEU A 28 7.91 -25.30 8.59
N GLY A 29 8.30 -25.34 9.85
CA GLY A 29 7.87 -26.37 10.79
C GLY A 29 6.44 -26.12 11.26
N ILE A 30 5.52 -27.02 10.89
CA ILE A 30 4.15 -27.09 11.41
C ILE A 30 4.21 -27.70 12.82
N GLY A 31 3.64 -26.99 13.81
CA GLY A 31 3.42 -27.53 15.15
C GLY A 31 2.31 -26.73 15.85
N ASP A 32 1.19 -27.38 16.09
CA ASP A 32 -0.02 -26.84 16.70
C ASP A 32 0.03 -26.95 18.25
N GLU A 33 -0.86 -26.19 18.89
CA GLU A 33 -1.33 -26.24 20.28
C GLU A 33 -0.53 -25.55 21.42
N ASN A 34 -1.24 -24.56 22.01
CA ASN A 34 -1.30 -24.13 23.42
C ASN A 34 0.02 -23.89 24.19
N ILE A 35 0.22 -22.67 24.69
CA ILE A 35 0.57 -22.36 26.09
C ILE A 35 0.55 -20.84 26.34
N SER A 36 0.25 -20.53 27.60
CA SER A 36 -0.08 -19.29 28.29
C SER A 36 0.90 -18.12 28.19
N GLU A 37 0.34 -16.95 28.50
CA GLU A 37 0.98 -15.70 28.90
C GLU A 37 2.25 -15.88 29.76
N THR A 38 3.36 -15.31 29.30
CA THR A 38 4.38 -14.69 30.16
C THR A 38 4.96 -13.47 29.46
N GLU A 39 4.91 -12.34 30.16
CA GLU A 39 5.66 -11.13 29.85
C GLU A 39 7.16 -11.40 30.02
N ASP A 40 7.97 -11.11 29.01
CA ASP A 40 9.42 -11.00 29.19
C ASP A 40 9.90 -9.63 28.69
N HIS A 41 10.20 -8.78 29.67
CA HIS A 41 11.11 -7.66 29.56
C HIS A 41 12.52 -8.18 29.27
N LEU A 42 13.07 -7.89 28.09
CA LEU A 42 14.52 -7.99 27.89
C LEU A 42 15.06 -6.76 27.16
N SER A 43 16.12 -6.25 27.77
CA SER A 43 16.83 -4.99 27.57
C SER A 43 17.55 -4.90 26.23
N GLU A 44 17.56 -3.67 25.68
CA GLU A 44 18.44 -3.22 24.60
C GLU A 44 19.91 -3.37 25.03
N ASN A 45 20.69 -4.09 24.24
CA ASN A 45 22.16 -4.00 24.22
C ASN A 45 22.62 -4.34 22.80
N ASP A 46 22.78 -3.32 21.96
CA ASP A 46 23.47 -3.43 20.67
C ASP A 46 24.96 -3.15 20.91
N GLU A 47 25.76 -4.22 21.06
CA GLU A 47 27.21 -4.16 20.99
C GLU A 47 27.66 -4.14 19.53
N TYR A 48 28.49 -3.16 19.20
CA TYR A 48 29.14 -3.01 17.91
C TYR A 48 30.12 -4.16 17.67
N ALA A 49 29.84 -5.03 16.69
CA ALA A 49 30.79 -6.03 16.23
C ALA A 49 31.52 -5.52 14.98
N THR A 50 32.82 -5.34 15.16
CA THR A 50 33.83 -4.98 14.15
C THR A 50 33.98 -6.11 13.14
N GLU A 51 33.98 -5.79 11.84
CA GLU A 51 34.18 -6.74 10.74
C GLU A 51 35.65 -7.21 10.71
N GLU A 52 35.87 -8.53 10.83
CA GLU A 52 37.15 -9.19 10.55
C GLU A 52 37.32 -9.38 9.04
N GLU A 53 38.44 -8.90 8.51
CA GLU A 53 38.85 -9.03 7.11
C GLU A 53 39.19 -10.49 6.77
N LEU A 54 38.42 -11.10 5.87
CA LEU A 54 38.80 -12.33 5.18
C LEU A 54 39.52 -11.96 3.87
N GLU A 55 40.85 -12.01 3.88
CA GLU A 55 41.68 -11.93 2.69
C GLU A 55 41.33 -13.08 1.72
N THR A 56 40.74 -12.74 0.59
CA THR A 56 40.69 -13.62 -0.58
C THR A 56 41.64 -13.04 -1.63
N SER A 57 42.66 -13.82 -1.96
CA SER A 57 43.67 -13.47 -2.95
C SER A 57 43.06 -13.56 -4.35
N ASP A 58 42.52 -12.47 -4.86
CA ASP A 58 42.10 -12.35 -6.26
C ASP A 58 43.26 -11.75 -7.08
N GLU A 59 43.76 -12.56 -8.02
CA GLU A 59 44.70 -12.12 -9.04
C GLU A 59 44.13 -10.91 -9.80
N GLU A 60 44.79 -9.75 -9.65
CA GLU A 60 44.48 -8.53 -10.38
C GLU A 60 44.63 -8.73 -11.90
N THR A 61 43.53 -9.12 -12.55
CA THR A 61 43.37 -8.97 -13.99
C THR A 61 42.40 -7.83 -14.28
N ASP A 62 42.99 -6.66 -14.47
CA ASP A 62 42.51 -5.45 -15.16
C ASP A 62 41.00 -5.46 -15.54
N GLN A 63 40.14 -5.09 -14.59
CA GLN A 63 38.69 -4.93 -14.81
C GLN A 63 38.31 -3.54 -15.37
N SER A 64 39.30 -2.67 -15.62
CA SER A 64 39.06 -1.28 -16.01
C SER A 64 38.53 -1.12 -17.45
N GLU A 65 38.71 -2.11 -18.33
CA GLU A 65 38.38 -1.99 -19.76
C GLU A 65 37.04 -2.62 -20.21
N ARG A 66 36.33 -3.36 -19.35
CA ARG A 66 35.10 -4.06 -19.80
C ARG A 66 33.92 -3.09 -19.94
N ARG A 67 33.58 -2.74 -21.19
CA ARG A 67 32.41 -1.92 -21.59
C ARG A 67 31.05 -2.59 -21.35
N PHE A 68 31.03 -3.84 -20.89
CA PHE A 68 29.80 -4.55 -20.55
C PHE A 68 30.03 -5.55 -19.41
N LEU A 69 28.95 -5.82 -18.68
CA LEU A 69 28.82 -6.79 -17.61
C LEU A 69 27.85 -7.88 -18.07
N TRP A 70 28.04 -9.10 -17.59
CA TRP A 70 27.08 -10.19 -17.80
C TRP A 70 26.21 -10.34 -16.55
N GLY A 71 24.93 -10.59 -16.75
CA GLY A 71 24.02 -11.01 -15.68
C GLY A 71 24.43 -12.37 -15.11
N LYS A 72 23.96 -12.66 -13.88
CA LYS A 72 24.17 -13.97 -13.23
C LYS A 72 23.68 -15.14 -14.09
N ASP A 73 22.64 -14.89 -14.88
CA ASP A 73 22.07 -15.79 -15.89
C ASP A 73 23.02 -16.15 -17.06
N LYS A 74 24.17 -15.46 -17.20
CA LYS A 74 25.12 -15.54 -18.34
C LYS A 74 24.48 -15.30 -19.72
N LEU A 75 23.25 -14.80 -19.77
CA LEU A 75 22.49 -14.53 -20.99
C LEU A 75 22.31 -13.01 -21.19
N THR A 76 22.11 -12.27 -20.09
CA THR A 76 21.84 -10.85 -20.15
C THR A 76 23.15 -10.06 -20.20
N LYS A 77 23.33 -9.25 -21.25
CA LYS A 77 24.53 -8.41 -21.44
C LYS A 77 24.21 -6.94 -21.12
N TRP A 78 24.73 -6.45 -20.00
CA TRP A 78 24.58 -5.06 -19.55
C TRP A 78 25.72 -4.21 -20.09
N ARG A 79 25.46 -3.24 -20.96
CA ARG A 79 26.51 -2.30 -21.41
C ARG A 79 26.60 -1.12 -20.44
N LYS A 80 27.84 -0.70 -20.14
CA LYS A 80 28.09 0.52 -19.34
C LYS A 80 27.79 1.79 -20.15
N ASP A 81 28.07 1.73 -21.45
CA ASP A 81 27.77 2.82 -22.38
C ASP A 81 26.36 2.66 -22.97
N SER A 82 25.64 3.77 -23.10
CA SER A 82 24.38 3.80 -23.84
C SER A 82 24.59 3.28 -25.26
N CYS A 83 23.83 2.27 -25.68
CA CYS A 83 23.83 1.82 -27.07
C CYS A 83 23.48 3.00 -27.99
N GLN A 84 24.37 3.36 -28.91
CA GLN A 84 24.04 4.29 -29.99
C GLN A 84 22.94 3.66 -30.84
N THR A 85 21.72 4.18 -30.74
CA THR A 85 20.57 3.69 -31.51
C THR A 85 20.66 4.19 -32.94
N THR A 86 21.29 3.40 -33.82
CA THR A 86 21.19 3.56 -35.27
C THR A 86 19.94 2.85 -35.79
N GLY A 87 18.77 3.44 -35.53
CA GLY A 87 17.50 2.89 -36.00
C GLY A 87 16.28 3.70 -35.56
N ARG A 88 15.18 3.57 -36.29
CA ARG A 88 13.89 4.16 -35.91
C ARG A 88 13.43 3.55 -34.58
N THR A 89 13.03 4.39 -33.63
CA THR A 89 12.45 3.93 -32.36
C THR A 89 11.32 2.94 -32.64
N ARG A 90 11.39 1.76 -32.03
CA ARG A 90 10.36 0.72 -32.18
C ARG A 90 9.00 1.33 -31.79
N SER A 91 7.93 0.94 -32.49
CA SER A 91 6.60 1.52 -32.29
C SER A 91 6.12 1.48 -30.83
N HIS A 92 6.47 0.43 -30.08
CA HIS A 92 6.15 0.29 -28.66
C HIS A 92 7.00 1.17 -27.72
N ASN A 93 8.14 1.70 -28.17
CA ASN A 93 8.99 2.62 -27.41
C ASN A 93 8.69 4.09 -27.71
N ILE A 94 7.70 4.37 -28.58
CA ILE A 94 7.27 5.74 -28.86
C ILE A 94 6.38 6.18 -27.71
N ILE A 95 6.85 7.15 -26.92
CA ILE A 95 6.06 7.76 -25.86
C ILE A 95 4.94 8.60 -26.50
N THR A 96 3.71 8.09 -26.47
CA THR A 96 2.54 8.76 -27.06
C THR A 96 1.85 9.73 -26.10
N GLN A 97 2.09 9.61 -24.80
CA GLN A 97 1.49 10.46 -23.77
C GLN A 97 2.61 11.12 -22.97
N LEU A 98 2.53 12.44 -22.84
CA LEU A 98 3.46 13.20 -22.00
C LEU A 98 3.09 13.02 -20.53
N PRO A 99 4.08 12.98 -19.63
CA PRO A 99 3.80 12.93 -18.20
C PRO A 99 3.05 14.18 -17.76
N GLY A 100 2.03 14.00 -16.93
CA GLY A 100 1.23 15.10 -16.40
C GLY A 100 -0.23 14.74 -16.10
N PRO A 101 -0.98 15.70 -15.53
CA PRO A 101 -2.41 15.53 -15.27
C PRO A 101 -3.16 15.21 -16.57
N LYS A 102 -4.03 14.19 -16.50
CA LYS A 102 -4.94 13.84 -17.60
C LYS A 102 -6.01 14.91 -17.75
N LEU A 103 -6.77 14.86 -18.86
CA LEU A 103 -7.82 15.85 -19.18
C LEU A 103 -8.80 16.08 -18.02
N VAL A 104 -9.17 15.02 -17.30
CA VAL A 104 -10.09 15.08 -16.14
C VAL A 104 -9.54 15.90 -14.96
N SER A 105 -8.22 16.05 -14.88
CA SER A 105 -7.51 16.67 -13.75
C SER A 105 -6.86 18.01 -14.14
N ARG A 106 -6.77 18.32 -15.43
CA ARG A 106 -6.00 19.47 -15.95
C ARG A 106 -6.53 20.82 -15.47
N ASP A 107 -7.84 20.92 -15.30
CA ASP A 107 -8.51 22.17 -14.91
C ASP A 107 -8.70 22.31 -13.39
N LYS A 108 -8.16 21.36 -12.60
CA LYS A 108 -8.29 21.37 -11.14
C LYS A 108 -7.12 22.15 -10.54
N CYS A 109 -7.44 23.34 -10.02
CA CYS A 109 -6.44 24.26 -9.48
C CYS A 109 -6.55 24.41 -7.96
N SER A 110 -7.72 24.18 -7.37
CA SER A 110 -7.89 24.28 -5.92
C SER A 110 -7.46 22.98 -5.22
N ILE A 111 -6.89 23.10 -4.02
CA ILE A 111 -6.42 21.96 -3.22
C ILE A 111 -7.54 20.95 -2.99
N ILE A 112 -8.76 21.43 -2.71
CA ILE A 112 -9.91 20.57 -2.45
C ILE A 112 -10.36 19.83 -3.71
N GLU A 113 -10.31 20.47 -4.88
CA GLU A 113 -10.62 19.79 -6.14
C GLU A 113 -9.57 18.75 -6.49
N CYS A 114 -8.29 19.05 -6.25
CA CYS A 114 -7.21 18.08 -6.43
C CYS A 114 -7.38 16.87 -5.50
N PHE A 115 -7.76 17.09 -4.24
CA PHE A 115 -8.04 16.00 -3.30
C PHE A 115 -9.23 15.13 -3.74
N LYS A 116 -10.30 15.78 -4.23
CA LYS A 116 -11.51 15.12 -4.74
C LYS A 116 -11.29 14.30 -6.01
N LEU A 117 -10.14 14.45 -6.70
CA LEU A 117 -9.76 13.54 -7.79
C LEU A 117 -9.48 12.12 -7.30
N PHE A 118 -9.04 11.98 -6.04
CA PHE A 118 -8.64 10.69 -5.46
C PHE A 118 -9.74 10.16 -4.53
N CYS A 119 -10.14 10.98 -3.55
CA CYS A 119 -11.23 10.69 -2.63
C CYS A 119 -12.48 11.43 -3.12
N ASP A 120 -13.14 10.85 -4.13
CA ASP A 120 -14.30 11.46 -4.76
C ASP A 120 -15.57 11.35 -3.90
N GLU A 121 -16.65 11.97 -4.36
CA GLU A 121 -17.92 11.91 -3.65
C GLU A 121 -18.51 10.50 -3.58
N ILE A 122 -18.19 9.64 -4.55
CA ILE A 122 -18.73 8.28 -4.61
C ILE A 122 -18.09 7.43 -3.49
N ILE A 123 -16.78 7.55 -3.28
CA ILE A 123 -16.06 6.90 -2.17
C ILE A 123 -16.67 7.35 -0.85
N VAL A 124 -16.79 8.66 -0.61
CA VAL A 124 -17.33 9.18 0.65
C VAL A 124 -18.77 8.73 0.88
N ARG A 125 -19.63 8.76 -0.15
CA ARG A 125 -21.02 8.27 -0.04
C ARG A 125 -21.10 6.77 0.21
N THR A 126 -20.19 5.99 -0.35
CA THR A 126 -20.07 4.55 -0.09
C THR A 126 -19.72 4.30 1.38
N ILE A 127 -18.73 5.03 1.91
CA ILE A 127 -18.36 4.97 3.34
C ILE A 127 -19.53 5.36 4.23
N VAL A 128 -20.25 6.44 3.93
CA VAL A 128 -21.44 6.87 4.68
C VAL A 128 -22.49 5.76 4.72
N THR A 129 -22.82 5.19 3.56
CA THR A 129 -23.83 4.13 3.44
C THR A 129 -23.45 2.90 4.25
N CYS A 130 -22.22 2.39 4.07
CA CYS A 130 -21.71 1.22 4.76
C CYS A 130 -21.63 1.45 6.28
N THR A 131 -21.20 2.63 6.70
CA THR A 131 -21.11 3.02 8.11
C THR A 131 -22.50 3.09 8.75
N ASN A 132 -23.49 3.65 8.06
CA ASN A 132 -24.87 3.73 8.55
C ASN A 132 -25.54 2.36 8.68
N ILE A 133 -25.30 1.44 7.75
CA ILE A 133 -25.76 0.04 7.87
C ILE A 133 -25.18 -0.60 9.15
N TYR A 134 -23.90 -0.35 9.44
CA TYR A 134 -23.28 -0.87 10.67
C TYR A 134 -23.80 -0.19 11.94
N ILE A 135 -24.01 1.13 11.92
CA ILE A 135 -24.61 1.89 13.03
C ILE A 135 -26.01 1.33 13.36
N GLU A 136 -26.82 1.06 12.34
CA GLU A 136 -28.14 0.44 12.51
C GLU A 136 -28.04 -0.93 13.18
N LYS A 137 -27.10 -1.78 12.73
CA LYS A 137 -26.84 -3.10 13.34
C LYS A 137 -26.49 -3.02 14.83
N ILE A 138 -25.69 -2.03 15.25
CA ILE A 138 -25.28 -1.90 16.66
C ILE A 138 -26.25 -1.06 17.50
N SER A 139 -27.24 -0.41 16.88
CA SER A 139 -28.15 0.52 17.55
C SER A 139 -28.88 -0.09 18.75
N ILE A 140 -29.16 -1.40 18.70
CA ILE A 140 -29.77 -2.20 19.78
C ILE A 140 -28.98 -2.16 21.10
N ASN A 141 -27.67 -1.88 21.04
CA ASN A 141 -26.80 -1.81 22.21
C ASN A 141 -26.87 -0.45 22.92
N PHE A 142 -27.60 0.52 22.37
CA PHE A 142 -27.68 1.87 22.89
C PHE A 142 -29.07 2.15 23.46
N LYS A 143 -29.10 2.71 24.68
CA LYS A 143 -30.36 3.10 25.34
C LYS A 143 -30.94 4.38 24.75
N ARG A 144 -30.09 5.28 24.26
CA ARG A 144 -30.48 6.58 23.71
C ARG A 144 -30.12 6.62 22.23
N GLN A 145 -31.10 7.00 21.41
CA GLN A 145 -30.91 7.15 19.96
C GLN A 145 -29.85 8.22 19.61
N ILE A 146 -29.64 9.21 20.50
CA ILE A 146 -28.64 10.25 20.33
C ILE A 146 -27.21 9.69 20.28
N ASP A 147 -26.95 8.61 21.02
CA ASP A 147 -25.62 8.02 21.13
C ASP A 147 -25.24 7.18 19.90
N CYS A 148 -26.22 6.84 19.05
CA CYS A 148 -26.05 6.03 17.84
C CYS A 148 -26.65 6.69 16.58
N ARG A 149 -26.65 8.03 16.51
CA ARG A 149 -27.11 8.76 15.31
C ARG A 149 -26.32 8.35 14.07
N GLN A 150 -27.04 8.22 12.96
CA GLN A 150 -26.47 8.04 11.63
C GLN A 150 -25.55 9.22 11.26
N THR A 151 -24.63 8.97 10.35
CA THR A 151 -23.68 9.94 9.80
C THR A 151 -24.11 10.39 8.42
N ASP A 152 -23.57 11.52 7.97
CA ASP A 152 -23.81 12.06 6.64
C ASP A 152 -22.50 12.36 5.89
N PHE A 153 -22.63 12.84 4.67
CA PHE A 153 -21.51 13.18 3.81
C PHE A 153 -20.59 14.23 4.44
N GLN A 154 -21.18 15.28 5.06
CA GLN A 154 -20.44 16.36 5.68
C GLN A 154 -19.63 15.85 6.88
N GLU A 155 -20.23 15.01 7.72
CA GLU A 155 -19.60 14.48 8.93
C GLU A 155 -18.45 13.51 8.61
N ILE A 156 -18.62 12.62 7.63
CA ILE A 156 -17.50 11.76 7.17
C ILE A 156 -16.41 12.59 6.50
N SER A 157 -16.76 13.61 5.72
CA SER A 157 -15.77 14.53 5.13
C SER A 157 -14.99 15.28 6.22
N ALA A 158 -15.67 15.73 7.27
CA ALA A 158 -15.06 16.38 8.43
C ALA A 158 -14.15 15.41 9.21
N LEU A 159 -14.57 14.15 9.39
CA LEU A 159 -13.75 13.11 10.01
C LEU A 159 -12.45 12.89 9.23
N ILE A 160 -12.52 12.78 7.90
CA ILE A 160 -11.34 12.65 7.03
C ILE A 160 -10.44 13.89 7.17
N GLY A 161 -11.03 15.09 7.21
CA GLY A 161 -10.29 16.34 7.43
C GLY A 161 -9.52 16.36 8.75
N ILE A 162 -10.14 15.91 9.85
CA ILE A 162 -9.48 15.79 11.16
C ILE A 162 -8.32 14.78 11.10
N LEU A 163 -8.50 13.64 10.42
CA LEU A 163 -7.44 12.63 10.28
C LEU A 163 -6.24 13.17 9.47
N ILE A 164 -6.49 13.93 8.40
CA ILE A 164 -5.44 14.60 7.64
C ILE A 164 -4.72 15.64 8.52
N LEU A 165 -5.47 16.46 9.26
CA LEU A 165 -4.90 17.47 10.15
C LEU A 165 -4.06 16.85 11.28
N ALA A 166 -4.49 15.70 11.82
CA ALA A 166 -3.70 14.93 12.78
C ALA A 166 -2.36 14.46 12.18
N GLY A 167 -2.36 14.06 10.91
CA GLY A 167 -1.16 13.73 10.16
C GLY A 167 -0.22 14.91 9.99
N VAL A 168 -0.74 16.08 9.61
CA VAL A 168 0.03 17.34 9.47
C VAL A 168 0.70 17.72 10.80
N ASN A 169 -0.01 17.58 11.92
CA ASN A 169 0.51 17.87 13.25
C ASN A 169 1.42 16.77 13.82
N LYS A 170 1.66 15.68 13.07
CA LYS A 170 2.41 14.49 13.52
C LYS A 170 1.84 13.87 14.81
N SER A 171 0.54 14.05 15.06
CA SER A 171 -0.18 13.62 16.26
C SER A 171 -0.67 12.17 16.21
N GLY A 172 -0.22 11.36 15.24
CA GLY A 172 -0.72 10.00 15.01
C GLY A 172 -0.52 9.02 16.17
N LYS A 173 0.35 9.35 17.14
CA LYS A 173 0.57 8.57 18.37
C LYS A 173 0.17 9.34 19.64
N GLN A 174 -0.31 10.57 19.52
CA GLN A 174 -0.69 11.39 20.65
C GLN A 174 -1.97 10.86 21.28
N ASN A 175 -2.13 11.05 22.59
CA ASN A 175 -3.37 10.72 23.25
C ASN A 175 -4.50 11.59 22.66
N ILE A 176 -5.58 10.95 22.27
CA ILE A 176 -6.75 11.61 21.70
C ILE A 176 -7.39 12.64 22.64
N PHE A 177 -7.32 12.44 23.96
CA PHE A 177 -7.85 13.39 24.94
C PHE A 177 -7.07 14.70 24.91
N ASP A 178 -5.75 14.65 24.73
CA ASP A 178 -4.91 15.84 24.61
C ASP A 178 -5.25 16.63 23.35
N LEU A 179 -5.54 15.95 22.24
CA LEU A 179 -5.92 16.60 20.97
C LEU A 179 -7.23 17.37 21.06
N TRP A 180 -8.15 16.92 21.93
CA TRP A 180 -9.44 17.56 22.19
C TRP A 180 -9.46 18.41 23.46
N ASP A 181 -8.29 18.66 24.07
CA ASP A 181 -8.21 19.49 25.27
C ASP A 181 -8.65 20.94 24.99
N THR A 182 -9.42 21.51 25.93
CA THR A 182 -9.92 22.88 25.86
C THR A 182 -9.17 23.84 26.80
N THR A 183 -8.17 23.35 27.55
CA THR A 183 -7.39 24.17 28.49
C THR A 183 -6.24 24.95 27.84
N GLY A 184 -6.11 24.85 26.51
CA GLY A 184 -5.12 25.56 25.70
C GLY A 184 -4.03 24.67 25.11
N PHE A 185 -4.02 23.37 25.43
CA PHE A 185 -3.04 22.41 24.91
C PHE A 185 -3.55 21.54 23.75
N GLY A 186 -4.86 21.58 23.48
CA GLY A 186 -5.48 20.86 22.38
C GLY A 186 -5.46 21.62 21.05
N ILE A 187 -5.99 20.99 20.01
CA ILE A 187 -6.08 21.58 18.68
C ILE A 187 -7.49 22.14 18.51
N GLU A 188 -7.60 23.46 18.38
CA GLU A 188 -8.90 24.14 18.34
C GLU A 188 -9.82 23.59 17.23
N SER A 189 -9.26 23.35 16.05
CA SER A 189 -10.01 22.82 14.91
C SER A 189 -10.63 21.45 15.17
N PHE A 190 -10.09 20.63 16.09
CA PHE A 190 -10.60 19.29 16.35
C PHE A 190 -11.93 19.35 17.09
N HIS A 191 -11.97 20.05 18.23
CA HIS A 191 -13.18 20.18 19.04
C HIS A 191 -14.21 21.11 18.40
N ALA A 192 -13.78 22.11 17.62
CA ALA A 192 -14.67 22.95 16.83
C ALA A 192 -15.37 22.18 15.69
N THR A 193 -14.76 21.11 15.18
CA THR A 193 -15.32 20.30 14.08
C THR A 193 -16.29 19.24 14.60
N MET A 194 -15.91 18.45 15.61
CA MET A 194 -16.80 17.47 16.24
C MET A 194 -16.36 17.14 17.67
N SER A 195 -17.28 16.65 18.50
CA SER A 195 -16.94 16.22 19.86
C SER A 195 -16.05 14.96 19.86
N ILE A 196 -15.21 14.82 20.89
CA ILE A 196 -14.36 13.63 21.06
C ILE A 196 -15.19 12.35 21.15
N GLN A 197 -16.37 12.40 21.77
CA GLN A 197 -17.28 11.26 21.86
C GLN A 197 -17.77 10.85 20.48
N ARG A 198 -18.14 11.82 19.63
CA ARG A 198 -18.61 11.53 18.27
C ARG A 198 -17.48 11.02 17.39
N PHE A 199 -16.30 11.63 17.45
CA PHE A 199 -15.12 11.15 16.73
C PHE A 199 -14.79 9.69 17.07
N ARG A 200 -14.73 9.35 18.37
CA ARG A 200 -14.47 7.97 18.83
C ARG A 200 -15.55 7.00 18.39
N PHE A 201 -16.81 7.42 18.42
CA PHE A 201 -17.93 6.61 17.94
C PHE A 201 -17.81 6.32 16.44
N LEU A 202 -17.55 7.34 15.62
CA LEU A 202 -17.39 7.18 14.18
C LEU A 202 -16.19 6.32 13.82
N LEU A 203 -15.02 6.51 14.46
CA LEU A 203 -13.85 5.65 14.22
C LEU A 203 -14.12 4.18 14.51
N ARG A 204 -14.95 3.87 15.51
CA ARG A 204 -15.35 2.48 15.81
C ARG A 204 -16.32 1.91 14.75
N CYS A 205 -17.20 2.76 14.24
CA CYS A 205 -18.29 2.37 13.34
C CYS A 205 -17.92 2.42 11.86
N LEU A 206 -16.82 3.09 11.49
CA LEU A 206 -16.41 3.30 10.11
C LEU A 206 -16.32 1.98 9.33
N ARG A 207 -17.03 1.88 8.21
CA ARG A 207 -17.01 0.71 7.30
C ARG A 207 -16.82 1.14 5.86
N PHE A 208 -16.26 0.23 5.06
CA PHE A 208 -15.95 0.44 3.65
C PHE A 208 -16.64 -0.57 2.74
N ASP A 209 -17.54 -1.38 3.29
CA ASP A 209 -18.29 -2.41 2.60
C ASP A 209 -19.63 -2.68 3.30
N ASP A 210 -20.58 -3.27 2.56
CA ASP A 210 -21.83 -3.74 3.15
C ASP A 210 -21.57 -4.97 4.03
N ILE A 211 -21.88 -4.86 5.33
CA ILE A 211 -21.68 -5.98 6.26
C ILE A 211 -22.66 -7.14 6.03
N ARG A 212 -23.77 -6.91 5.32
CA ARG A 212 -24.85 -7.89 5.14
C ARG A 212 -24.46 -9.01 4.18
N ASP A 213 -23.63 -8.71 3.18
CA ASP A 213 -23.15 -9.69 2.19
C ASP A 213 -21.68 -10.11 2.40
N ARG A 214 -20.98 -9.46 3.36
CA ARG A 214 -19.54 -9.65 3.60
C ARG A 214 -19.14 -11.10 3.80
N GLU A 215 -19.94 -11.89 4.51
CA GLU A 215 -19.62 -13.29 4.78
C GLU A 215 -19.46 -14.08 3.49
N SER A 216 -20.42 -13.96 2.56
CA SER A 216 -20.34 -14.58 1.23
C SER A 216 -19.15 -14.08 0.41
N ARG A 217 -18.85 -12.77 0.43
CA ARG A 217 -17.70 -12.21 -0.30
C ARG A 217 -16.36 -12.69 0.26
N ARG A 218 -16.27 -12.92 1.57
CA ARG A 218 -15.07 -13.43 2.24
C ARG A 218 -14.75 -14.89 1.88
N GLU A 219 -15.72 -15.64 1.37
CA GLU A 219 -15.48 -17.01 0.87
C GLU A 219 -14.58 -17.03 -0.35
N ILE A 220 -14.52 -15.92 -1.11
CA ILE A 220 -13.70 -15.80 -2.33
C ILE A 220 -12.64 -14.68 -2.26
N ASP A 221 -12.77 -13.73 -1.32
CA ASP A 221 -11.85 -12.60 -1.18
C ASP A 221 -11.61 -12.17 0.27
N LYS A 222 -10.38 -12.33 0.75
CA LYS A 222 -9.92 -11.83 2.06
C LYS A 222 -10.00 -10.30 2.17
N LEU A 223 -9.96 -9.55 1.07
CA LEU A 223 -10.06 -8.10 1.04
C LEU A 223 -11.49 -7.56 0.94
N ALA A 224 -12.50 -8.44 0.97
CA ALA A 224 -13.91 -8.04 0.94
C ALA A 224 -14.28 -6.82 1.83
N PRO A 225 -13.73 -6.63 3.05
CA PRO A 225 -14.05 -5.46 3.87
C PRO A 225 -13.61 -4.09 3.33
N ILE A 226 -12.73 -4.03 2.32
CA ILE A 226 -12.14 -2.79 1.79
C ILE A 226 -12.05 -2.75 0.26
N ARG A 227 -12.26 -3.90 -0.40
CA ARG A 227 -12.13 -4.13 -1.86
C ARG A 227 -12.65 -2.97 -2.69
N ASP A 228 -13.93 -2.65 -2.55
CA ASP A 228 -14.61 -1.68 -3.43
C ASP A 228 -14.01 -0.28 -3.30
N VAL A 229 -13.85 0.20 -2.07
CA VAL A 229 -13.28 1.54 -1.81
C VAL A 229 -11.81 1.62 -2.25
N PHE A 230 -11.04 0.56 -2.05
CA PHE A 230 -9.64 0.53 -2.47
C PHE A 230 -9.51 0.57 -4.00
N GLU A 231 -10.28 -0.24 -4.72
CA GLU A 231 -10.27 -0.26 -6.18
C GLU A 231 -10.76 1.05 -6.79
N MET A 232 -11.76 1.68 -6.20
CA MET A 232 -12.21 3.03 -6.60
C MET A 232 -11.08 4.06 -6.45
N LEU A 233 -10.34 4.03 -5.33
CA LEU A 233 -9.23 4.95 -5.08
C LEU A 233 -8.09 4.71 -6.08
N VAL A 234 -7.72 3.46 -6.32
CA VAL A 234 -6.68 3.09 -7.30
C VAL A 234 -7.09 3.51 -8.71
N HIS A 235 -8.34 3.25 -9.10
CA HIS A 235 -8.88 3.66 -10.38
C HIS A 235 -8.81 5.19 -10.56
N ASN A 236 -9.11 5.94 -9.50
CA ASN A 236 -9.01 7.39 -9.48
C ASN A 236 -7.58 7.89 -9.67
N CYS A 237 -6.57 7.22 -9.09
CA CYS A 237 -5.16 7.50 -9.38
C CYS A 237 -4.83 7.27 -10.87
N GLN A 238 -5.18 6.10 -11.40
CA GLN A 238 -4.92 5.75 -12.80
C GLN A 238 -5.59 6.74 -13.78
N LYS A 239 -6.79 7.21 -13.45
CA LYS A 239 -7.56 8.14 -14.27
C LYS A 239 -7.02 9.57 -14.25
N SER A 240 -6.35 9.97 -13.17
CA SER A 240 -6.00 11.38 -12.93
C SER A 240 -4.66 11.82 -13.53
N TYR A 241 -3.70 10.90 -13.70
CA TYR A 241 -2.35 11.25 -14.12
C TYR A 241 -1.79 10.29 -15.18
N SER A 242 -0.92 10.81 -16.04
CA SER A 242 -0.09 10.02 -16.96
C SER A 242 1.35 10.07 -16.46
N VAL A 243 1.93 8.91 -16.16
CA VAL A 243 3.32 8.79 -15.70
C VAL A 243 4.31 8.99 -16.85
N GLY A 244 5.58 9.23 -16.51
CA GLY A 244 6.67 9.35 -17.45
C GLY A 244 7.19 8.02 -17.96
N ALA A 245 8.34 8.06 -18.63
CA ALA A 245 8.98 6.88 -19.22
C ALA A 245 9.53 5.88 -18.19
N PHE A 246 9.68 6.31 -16.94
CA PHE A 246 10.30 5.53 -15.87
C PHE A 246 9.35 5.44 -14.68
N VAL A 247 9.04 4.22 -14.29
CA VAL A 247 8.26 3.88 -13.09
C VAL A 247 9.05 2.89 -12.26
N THR A 248 8.90 2.96 -10.95
CA THR A 248 9.42 1.97 -10.01
C THR A 248 8.27 1.16 -9.43
N ILE A 249 8.53 -0.11 -9.16
CA ILE A 249 7.61 -0.99 -8.46
C ILE A 249 8.32 -1.41 -7.19
N ASP A 250 7.70 -1.14 -6.04
CA ASP A 250 8.27 -1.49 -4.75
C ASP A 250 7.15 -1.80 -3.74
N GLU A 251 7.56 -2.30 -2.59
CA GLU A 251 6.71 -2.74 -1.50
C GLU A 251 6.67 -1.71 -0.37
N GLU A 252 5.46 -1.25 -0.07
CA GLU A 252 5.15 -0.50 1.13
C GLU A 252 4.57 -1.43 2.21
N LEU A 253 4.95 -1.19 3.47
CA LEU A 253 4.42 -1.92 4.62
C LEU A 253 3.67 -0.98 5.56
N VAL A 254 2.33 -1.07 5.52
CA VAL A 254 1.45 -0.32 6.43
C VAL A 254 1.47 -1.00 7.79
N LYS A 255 2.14 -0.36 8.77
CA LYS A 255 2.34 -0.92 10.12
C LYS A 255 1.01 -1.31 10.75
N PHE A 256 0.85 -2.58 11.10
CA PHE A 256 -0.34 -3.12 11.74
C PHE A 256 0.00 -4.34 12.58
N ARG A 257 -0.40 -4.32 13.85
CA ARG A 257 -0.13 -5.42 14.80
C ARG A 257 -1.35 -6.26 15.15
N GLY A 258 -2.55 -5.82 14.78
CA GLY A 258 -3.79 -6.54 15.08
C GLY A 258 -3.90 -7.90 14.39
N LYS A 259 -5.02 -8.58 14.64
CA LYS A 259 -5.37 -9.83 13.96
C LYS A 259 -5.80 -9.52 12.53
N CYS A 260 -5.03 -9.97 11.56
CA CYS A 260 -5.33 -9.87 10.13
C CYS A 260 -4.78 -11.12 9.43
N PRO A 261 -5.58 -11.82 8.61
CA PRO A 261 -5.20 -13.10 8.01
C PRO A 261 -4.10 -12.99 6.94
N PHE A 262 -3.68 -11.77 6.58
CA PHE A 262 -2.64 -11.51 5.57
C PHE A 262 -1.58 -10.52 6.06
N LYS A 263 -1.47 -10.33 7.38
CA LYS A 263 -0.36 -9.58 7.99
C LYS A 263 0.98 -10.24 7.62
N GLN A 264 1.93 -9.44 7.16
CA GLN A 264 3.27 -9.88 6.78
C GLN A 264 4.30 -9.46 7.82
N TYR A 265 5.36 -10.26 7.93
CA TYR A 265 6.57 -9.93 8.67
C TYR A 265 7.70 -9.62 7.68
N LEU A 266 8.21 -8.40 7.68
CA LEU A 266 9.40 -7.99 6.90
C LEU A 266 10.47 -7.49 7.87
N PRO A 267 11.53 -8.28 8.16
CA PRO A 267 12.52 -7.95 9.18
C PRO A 267 13.31 -6.67 8.86
N SER A 268 13.51 -6.37 7.57
CA SER A 268 14.25 -5.22 7.08
C SER A 268 13.50 -3.88 7.18
N LYS A 269 12.19 -3.88 7.44
CA LYS A 269 11.40 -2.64 7.53
C LYS A 269 11.30 -2.14 8.99
N PRO A 270 11.34 -0.81 9.25
CA PRO A 270 11.27 -0.25 10.62
C PRO A 270 10.01 -0.60 11.42
N GLY A 271 8.93 -1.02 10.74
CA GLY A 271 7.80 -1.66 11.40
C GLY A 271 7.67 -3.06 10.87
N LYS A 272 8.27 -4.03 11.56
CA LYS A 272 8.44 -5.39 11.05
C LYS A 272 7.13 -6.11 10.71
N TYR A 273 5.98 -5.67 11.25
CA TYR A 273 4.67 -6.29 11.03
C TYR A 273 3.68 -5.30 10.41
N GLY A 274 2.99 -5.73 9.36
CA GLY A 274 2.00 -4.87 8.71
C GLY A 274 1.24 -5.50 7.55
N ILE A 275 0.48 -4.68 6.86
CA ILE A 275 -0.18 -5.03 5.60
C ILE A 275 0.76 -4.59 4.47
N LYS A 276 1.18 -5.54 3.65
CA LYS A 276 2.07 -5.30 2.52
C LYS A 276 1.26 -4.82 1.32
N ILE A 277 1.71 -3.75 0.67
CA ILE A 277 1.10 -3.15 -0.51
C ILE A 277 2.19 -2.99 -1.57
N PHE A 278 1.96 -3.49 -2.77
CA PHE A 278 2.79 -3.18 -3.93
C PHE A 278 2.31 -1.88 -4.55
N ALA A 279 3.23 -0.98 -4.89
CA ALA A 279 2.91 0.29 -5.51
C ALA A 279 3.74 0.52 -6.78
N VAL A 280 3.08 0.97 -7.85
CA VAL A 280 3.70 1.47 -9.08
C VAL A 280 3.77 2.98 -8.98
N VAL A 281 4.99 3.52 -8.95
CA VAL A 281 5.24 4.94 -8.68
C VAL A 281 6.08 5.56 -9.79
N ASP A 282 5.71 6.76 -10.24
CA ASP A 282 6.50 7.52 -11.20
C ASP A 282 7.83 7.96 -10.58
N SER A 283 8.96 7.61 -11.22
CA SER A 283 10.29 7.82 -10.63
C SER A 283 10.68 9.30 -10.48
N LYS A 284 10.04 10.21 -11.22
CA LYS A 284 10.39 11.64 -11.22
C LYS A 284 9.46 12.45 -10.32
N THR A 285 8.17 12.15 -10.35
CA THR A 285 7.12 12.91 -9.67
C THR A 285 6.63 12.26 -8.39
N MET A 286 7.06 11.02 -8.13
CA MET A 286 6.63 10.22 -6.97
C MET A 286 5.11 9.97 -6.94
N TYR A 287 4.47 10.03 -8.11
CA TYR A 287 3.04 9.79 -8.23
C TYR A 287 2.72 8.30 -8.20
N SER A 288 1.89 7.86 -7.25
CA SER A 288 1.40 6.48 -7.18
C SER A 288 0.32 6.25 -8.24
N LEU A 289 0.67 5.51 -9.30
CA LEU A 289 -0.22 5.18 -10.41
C LEU A 289 -1.14 4.01 -10.07
N ASN A 290 -0.59 2.94 -9.51
CA ASN A 290 -1.29 1.71 -9.21
C ASN A 290 -0.87 1.17 -7.84
N MET A 291 -1.76 0.48 -7.14
CA MET A 291 -1.47 -0.17 -5.85
C MET A 291 -2.23 -1.47 -5.72
N GLU A 292 -1.61 -2.49 -5.14
CA GLU A 292 -2.24 -3.79 -4.88
C GLU A 292 -1.88 -4.29 -3.47
N ILE A 293 -2.90 -4.55 -2.64
CA ILE A 293 -2.70 -5.11 -1.30
C ILE A 293 -2.38 -6.59 -1.44
N TYR A 294 -1.30 -7.06 -0.80
CA TYR A 294 -0.97 -8.48 -0.73
C TYR A 294 -1.88 -9.20 0.28
N PRO A 295 -2.78 -10.09 -0.15
CA PRO A 295 -3.75 -10.76 0.73
C PRO A 295 -3.29 -12.15 1.19
N GLY A 296 -2.01 -12.50 0.95
CA GLY A 296 -1.53 -13.88 1.12
C GLY A 296 -2.25 -14.85 0.19
N LYS A 297 -2.37 -16.12 0.60
CA LYS A 297 -3.13 -17.13 -0.15
C LYS A 297 -4.62 -16.81 -0.10
N GLN A 298 -5.26 -16.55 -1.23
CA GLN A 298 -6.70 -16.31 -1.32
C GLN A 298 -7.48 -17.65 -1.33
N PRO A 299 -8.76 -17.66 -0.92
CA PRO A 299 -9.65 -18.79 -1.14
C PRO A 299 -9.83 -19.08 -2.62
N GLU A 300 -10.35 -20.27 -2.96
CA GLU A 300 -10.69 -20.56 -4.36
C GLU A 300 -11.74 -19.59 -4.89
N GLY A 301 -11.45 -18.98 -6.04
CA GLY A 301 -12.30 -17.94 -6.62
C GLY A 301 -11.54 -17.03 -7.58
N PRO A 302 -12.21 -16.01 -8.12
CA PRO A 302 -11.61 -15.09 -9.11
C PRO A 302 -10.44 -14.28 -8.55
N TYR A 303 -10.34 -14.13 -7.23
CA TYR A 303 -9.26 -13.40 -6.56
C TYR A 303 -8.08 -14.29 -6.19
N ASN A 304 -8.13 -15.60 -6.46
CA ASN A 304 -7.00 -16.51 -6.28
C ASN A 304 -5.99 -16.36 -7.43
N LEU A 305 -5.27 -15.25 -7.40
CA LEU A 305 -4.29 -14.93 -8.40
C LEU A 305 -2.87 -15.20 -7.86
N LEU A 306 -1.93 -15.46 -8.77
CA LEU A 306 -0.53 -15.65 -8.39
C LEU A 306 0.03 -14.38 -7.75
N ASN A 307 0.68 -14.50 -6.60
CA ASN A 307 1.25 -13.35 -5.89
C ASN A 307 2.71 -13.05 -6.29
N ASN A 308 3.19 -13.65 -7.38
CA ASN A 308 4.54 -13.44 -7.86
C ASN A 308 4.68 -12.01 -8.43
N PRO A 309 5.87 -11.40 -8.38
CA PRO A 309 6.08 -10.03 -8.87
C PRO A 309 5.62 -9.81 -10.31
N HIS A 310 5.80 -10.80 -11.18
CA HIS A 310 5.46 -10.68 -12.60
C HIS A 310 3.94 -10.53 -12.86
N PRO A 311 3.07 -11.44 -12.37
CA PRO A 311 1.62 -11.22 -12.43
C PRO A 311 1.14 -9.89 -11.82
N LEU A 312 1.77 -9.41 -10.74
CA LEU A 312 1.44 -8.12 -10.12
C LEU A 312 1.78 -6.94 -11.04
N VAL A 313 2.90 -7.01 -11.75
CA VAL A 313 3.30 -5.97 -12.74
C VAL A 313 2.32 -5.90 -13.92
N MET A 314 1.69 -7.02 -14.26
CA MET A 314 0.86 -7.15 -15.47
C MET A 314 -0.64 -6.84 -15.23
N ARG A 315 -1.07 -6.63 -13.99
CA ARG A 315 -2.45 -6.24 -13.61
C ARG A 315 -2.62 -4.73 -13.57
#